data_AF-A0A9E4HF85-F1
#
_entry.id   AF-A0A9E4HF85-F1
#
_cell.length_a   1.000
_cell.length_b   1.000
_cell.length_c   1.000
_cell.angle_alpha   90.00
_cell.angle_beta   90.00
_cell.angle_gamma   90.00
#
_symmetry.space_group_name_H-M   'P 1'
#
loop_
_entity.id
_entity.type
_entity.pdbx_description
1 polymer ?
#
loop_
_entity_poly.entity_id
_entity_poly.type
_entity_poly.pdbx_seq_one_letter_code
_entity_poly.pdbx_strand_id
1 'polypeptide(L)'
;MNEREICRVCGYISDIPIWDDFGDAIIDEDCSCCGVQWGVQDTSLEEIRRRRSIWLENGGGWVWPAIEPEDWDPTEQLVNIPKKFR
;
A
#
# COMPACT_ATOMS: atom_id res chain seq x y z
N MET A 1 -14.25 -6.13 0.16
CA MET A 1 -13.01 -5.43 -0.17
C MET A 1 -12.48 -6.00 -1.46
N ASN A 2 -12.25 -5.14 -2.45
CA ASN A 2 -11.62 -5.53 -3.71
C ASN A 2 -10.10 -5.48 -3.50
N GLU A 3 -9.43 -6.64 -3.45
CA GLU A 3 -7.97 -6.68 -3.25
C GLU A 3 -7.19 -5.91 -4.33
N ARG A 4 -7.83 -5.67 -5.48
CA ARG A 4 -7.26 -4.91 -6.60
C ARG A 4 -7.06 -3.45 -6.28
N GLU A 5 -7.80 -2.88 -5.33
CA GLU A 5 -7.68 -1.48 -4.92
C GLU A 5 -6.72 -1.31 -3.73
N ILE A 6 -6.13 -2.38 -3.21
CA ILE A 6 -5.37 -2.34 -1.95
C ILE A 6 -3.86 -2.32 -2.23
N CYS A 7 -3.19 -1.34 -1.64
CA CYS A 7 -1.73 -1.34 -1.56
C CYS A 7 -1.25 -2.52 -0.71
N ARG A 8 -0.44 -3.39 -1.30
CA ARG A 8 0.07 -4.61 -0.67
C ARG A 8 1.02 -4.32 0.51
N VAL A 9 1.64 -3.14 0.51
CA VAL A 9 2.59 -2.71 1.54
C VAL A 9 1.89 -2.15 2.77
N CYS A 10 1.02 -1.14 2.61
CA CYS A 10 0.47 -0.40 3.76
C CYS A 10 -1.03 -0.56 3.97
N GLY A 11 -1.76 -1.21 3.05
CA GLY A 11 -3.20 -1.41 3.15
C GLY A 11 -4.06 -0.21 2.76
N TYR A 12 -3.46 0.85 2.20
CA TYR A 12 -4.21 1.96 1.59
C TYR A 12 -5.16 1.44 0.51
N ILE A 13 -6.40 1.94 0.50
CA ILE A 13 -7.42 1.61 -0.49
C ILE A 13 -7.47 2.76 -1.49
N SER A 14 -7.10 2.48 -2.73
CA SER A 14 -7.17 3.42 -3.84
C SER A 14 -8.61 3.55 -4.36
N ASP A 15 -8.96 4.72 -4.89
CA ASP A 15 -10.24 4.97 -5.57
C ASP A 15 -10.37 4.21 -6.90
N ILE A 16 -9.24 3.73 -7.43
CA ILE A 16 -9.17 2.95 -8.67
C ILE A 16 -8.43 1.62 -8.43
N PRO A 17 -8.72 0.57 -9.23
CA PRO A 17 -7.94 -0.66 -9.19
C PRO A 17 -6.46 -0.40 -9.54
N ILE A 18 -5.59 -0.89 -8.67
CA ILE A 18 -4.13 -0.93 -8.82
C ILE A 18 -3.72 -2.21 -9.58
N TRP A 19 -4.40 -3.33 -9.29
CA TRP A 19 -4.06 -4.65 -9.79
C TRP A 19 -5.13 -5.17 -10.76
N ASP A 20 -4.71 -5.95 -11.76
CA ASP A 20 -5.65 -6.76 -12.55
C ASP A 20 -6.03 -8.06 -11.80
N ASP A 21 -6.77 -8.92 -12.50
CA ASP A 21 -7.21 -10.22 -11.96
C ASP A 21 -6.05 -11.24 -11.84
N PHE A 22 -4.91 -10.98 -12.48
CA PHE A 22 -3.70 -11.82 -12.44
C PHE A 22 -2.69 -11.35 -11.39
N GLY A 23 -2.86 -10.14 -10.87
CA GLY A 23 -2.02 -9.54 -9.84
C GLY A 23 -0.92 -8.64 -10.39
N ASP A 24 -0.98 -8.26 -11.66
CA ASP A 24 -0.08 -7.30 -12.29
C ASP A 24 -0.61 -5.87 -12.07
N ALA A 25 0.31 -4.90 -11.93
CA ALA A 25 -0.08 -3.50 -11.78
C ALA A 25 -0.64 -2.98 -13.11
N ILE A 26 -1.78 -2.28 -13.04
CA ILE A 26 -2.44 -1.67 -14.22
C ILE A 26 -2.27 -0.15 -14.28
N ILE A 27 -1.63 0.43 -13.27
CA ILE A 27 -1.30 1.85 -13.17
C ILE A 27 0.19 1.99 -12.83
N ASP A 28 0.80 3.07 -13.34
CA ASP A 28 2.19 3.42 -13.07
C ASP A 28 2.22 4.64 -12.13
N GLU A 29 1.86 4.40 -10.87
CA GLU A 29 1.76 5.42 -9.84
C GLU A 29 2.36 4.92 -8.51
N ASP A 30 2.71 5.87 -7.65
CA ASP A 30 3.18 5.61 -6.30
C ASP A 30 2.02 5.64 -5.30
N CYS A 31 2.05 4.74 -4.32
CA CYS A 31 1.10 4.76 -3.21
C CYS A 31 1.17 6.09 -2.45
N SER A 32 0.07 6.85 -2.43
CA SER A 32 -0.01 8.14 -1.73
C SER A 32 0.28 8.05 -0.22
N CYS A 33 0.08 6.87 0.37
CA CYS A 33 0.41 6.64 1.77
C CYS A 33 1.89 6.27 1.96
N CYS A 34 2.36 5.12 1.46
CA CYS A 34 3.69 4.58 1.79
C CYS A 34 4.78 4.86 0.75
N GLY A 35 4.43 5.49 -0.38
CA GLY A 35 5.37 5.86 -1.46
C GLY A 35 5.97 4.69 -2.23
N VAL A 36 5.37 3.50 -2.19
CA VAL A 36 5.82 2.38 -3.01
C VAL A 36 5.30 2.54 -4.43
N GLN A 37 6.15 2.34 -5.42
CA GLN A 37 5.72 2.25 -6.82
C GLN A 37 5.10 0.88 -7.06
N TRP A 38 3.80 0.85 -7.40
CA TRP A 38 3.06 -0.38 -7.62
C TRP A 38 3.58 -1.15 -8.83
N GLY A 39 3.76 -2.47 -8.68
CA GLY A 39 4.27 -3.34 -9.74
C GLY A 39 5.78 -3.29 -9.94
N VAL A 40 6.49 -2.41 -9.22
CA VAL A 40 7.96 -2.28 -9.31
C VAL A 40 8.62 -2.65 -8.00
N GLN A 41 8.16 -2.09 -6.88
CA GLN A 41 8.79 -2.22 -5.57
C GLN A 41 8.03 -3.14 -4.61
N ASP A 42 6.97 -3.81 -5.10
CA ASP A 42 6.11 -4.73 -4.37
C ASP A 42 5.81 -6.01 -5.18
N THR A 43 6.81 -6.45 -5.96
CA THR A 43 6.74 -7.61 -6.85
C THR A 43 6.95 -8.95 -6.13
N SER A 44 7.47 -8.95 -4.90
CA SER A 44 7.67 -10.15 -4.09
C SER A 44 7.20 -9.95 -2.65
N LEU A 45 6.82 -11.03 -1.98
CA LEU A 45 6.39 -10.99 -0.58
C LEU A 45 7.50 -10.48 0.35
N GLU A 46 8.76 -10.83 0.05
CA GLU A 46 9.92 -10.34 0.80
C GLU A 46 10.07 -8.83 0.66
N GLU A 47 9.99 -8.30 -0.56
CA GLU A 47 10.11 -6.87 -0.79
C GLU A 47 8.93 -6.10 -0.18
N ILE A 48 7.70 -6.60 -0.34
CA ILE A 48 6.50 -6.04 0.30
C ILE A 48 6.71 -5.85 1.81
N ARG A 49 7.17 -6.92 2.48
CA ARG A 49 7.43 -6.88 3.93
C ARG A 49 8.56 -5.93 4.28
N ARG A 50 9.65 -5.94 3.52
CA ARG A 50 10.78 -5.02 3.74
C ARG A 50 10.36 -3.56 3.61
N ARG A 51 9.59 -3.21 2.57
CA ARG A 51 9.05 -1.86 2.36
C ARG A 51 8.13 -1.45 3.50
N ARG A 52 7.26 -2.36 3.95
CA ARG A 52 6.36 -2.12 5.09
C ARG A 52 7.14 -1.84 6.37
N SER A 53 8.16 -2.65 6.68
CA SER A 53 9.01 -2.42 7.86
C SER A 53 9.68 -1.06 7.80
N ILE A 54 10.27 -0.70 6.67
CA ILE A 54 10.90 0.63 6.49
C ILE A 54 9.89 1.76 6.70
N TRP A 55 8.70 1.64 6.11
CA TRP A 55 7.64 2.63 6.27
C TRP A 55 7.25 2.78 7.76
N LEU A 56 7.01 1.67 8.46
CA LEU A 56 6.68 1.66 9.89
C LEU A 56 7.82 2.21 10.78
N GLU A 57 9.07 1.87 10.49
CA GLU A 57 10.25 2.39 11.19
C GLU A 57 10.39 3.92 11.06
N ASN A 58 9.90 4.48 9.95
CA ASN A 58 9.85 5.93 9.72
C ASN A 58 8.56 6.59 10.27
N GLY A 59 7.85 5.92 11.17
CA GLY A 59 6.62 6.43 11.79
C GLY A 59 5.34 6.08 11.04
N GLY A 60 5.45 5.37 9.91
CA GLY A 60 4.29 4.89 9.16
C GLY A 60 3.38 6.03 8.71
N GLY A 61 3.91 7.19 8.36
CA GLY A 61 3.12 8.37 7.93
C GLY A 61 2.83 8.39 6.43
N TRP A 62 1.92 9.29 6.03
CA TRP A 62 1.68 9.60 4.62
C TRP A 62 2.89 10.31 4.00
N VAL A 63 3.33 9.86 2.83
CA VAL A 63 4.41 10.53 2.07
C VAL A 63 3.97 11.91 1.59
N TRP A 64 2.67 12.12 1.39
CA TRP A 64 2.08 13.43 1.10
C TRP A 64 1.16 13.88 2.25
N PRO A 65 1.69 14.55 3.29
CA PRO A 65 0.90 15.00 4.43
C PRO A 65 -0.25 15.96 4.06
N ALA A 66 -0.16 16.64 2.92
CA ALA A 66 -1.19 17.57 2.46
C ALA A 66 -2.53 16.89 2.09
N ILE A 67 -2.52 15.58 1.86
CA ILE A 67 -3.69 14.77 1.51
C ILE A 67 -3.96 13.66 2.53
N GLU A 68 -3.28 13.71 3.67
CA GLU A 68 -3.53 12.79 4.77
C GLU A 68 -4.96 12.97 5.30
N PRO A 69 -5.75 11.89 5.44
CA PRO A 69 -7.09 11.99 6.00
C PRO A 69 -7.06 12.47 7.46
N GLU A 70 -8.07 13.24 7.86
CA GLU A 70 -8.27 13.61 9.25
C GLU A 70 -8.52 12.35 10.11
N ASP A 71 -7.92 12.31 11.31
CA ASP A 71 -7.96 11.16 12.23
C ASP A 71 -7.44 9.83 11.65
N TRP A 72 -6.52 9.88 10.67
CA TRP A 72 -5.94 8.67 10.08
C TRP A 72 -5.04 7.90 11.07
N ASP A 73 -5.26 6.57 11.15
CA ASP A 73 -4.44 5.65 11.93
C ASP A 73 -3.78 4.58 11.01
N PRO A 74 -2.45 4.50 10.96
CA PRO A 74 -1.75 3.49 10.16
C PRO A 74 -2.08 2.05 10.61
N THR A 75 -2.42 1.83 11.88
CA THR A 75 -2.76 0.50 12.39
C THR A 75 -4.09 0.00 11.86
N GLU A 76 -5.09 0.87 11.72
CA GLU A 76 -6.36 0.55 11.07
C GLU A 76 -6.15 0.24 9.59
N GLN A 77 -5.30 1.02 8.91
CA GLN A 77 -5.00 0.82 7.50
C GLN A 77 -4.34 -0.55 7.22
N LEU A 78 -3.42 -0.98 8.09
CA LEU A 78 -2.75 -2.28 7.98
C LEU A 78 -3.73 -3.48 7.99
N VAL A 79 -4.91 -3.34 8.58
CA VAL A 79 -5.93 -4.41 8.64
C VAL A 79 -6.43 -4.79 7.23
N ASN A 80 -6.45 -3.83 6.31
CA ASN A 80 -6.91 -4.02 4.93
C ASN A 80 -5.99 -4.93 4.12
N ILE A 81 -4.74 -5.11 4.54
CA ILE A 81 -3.76 -5.92 3.79
C ILE A 81 -4.30 -7.35 3.61
N PRO A 82 -4.43 -7.83 2.36
CA PRO A 82 -4.86 -9.19 2.08
C PRO A 82 -3.98 -10.20 2.79
N LYS A 83 -4.58 -11.29 3.29
CA LYS A 83 -3.86 -12.30 4.10
C LYS A 83 -2.60 -12.84 3.43
N LYS A 84 -2.61 -12.99 2.10
CA LYS A 84 -1.48 -13.47 1.31
C LYS A 84 -0.26 -12.52 1.31
N PHE A 85 -0.47 -11.25 1.65
CA PHE A 85 0.57 -10.21 1.69
C PHE A 85 0.93 -9.75 3.10
N ARG A 86 0.30 -10.29 4.15
CA ARG A 86 0.66 -9.97 5.54
C ARG A 86 2.06 -10.46 5.87
#